data_AF-A0A0V1NM76-F1
#
_entry.id   AF-A0A0V1NM76-F1
#
_cell.length_a   1.000
_cell.length_b   1.000
_cell.length_c   1.000
_cell.angle_alpha   90.00
_cell.angle_beta   90.00
_cell.angle_gamma   90.00
#
_symmetry.space_group_name_H-M   'P 1'
#
loop_
_entity.id
_entity.type
_entity.pdbx_description
1 polymer ?
#
loop_
_entity_poly.entity_id
_entity_poly.type
_entity_poly.pdbx_seq_one_letter_code
_entity_poly.pdbx_strand_id
1 'polypeptide(L)'
;LLRGGFDPLPQPTISDRRALGSMTERHAIQPWLLQGQYFHPTLLNHIVEQSHVYAAQCNSNFQITETELETFIGTLLKMGLVPKPRYSMYWSTELRCDAIVDAMSRN
;
A
#
# COMPACT_ATOMS: atom_id res chain seq x y z
N LEU A 1 -21.89 1.57 52.34
CA LEU A 1 -20.69 1.23 51.55
C LEU A 1 -21.15 0.79 50.16
N LEU A 2 -20.67 1.51 49.12
CA LEU A 2 -20.66 1.18 47.66
C LEU A 2 -22.04 1.12 46.97
N ARG A 3 -22.52 2.11 46.20
CA ARG A 3 -22.00 2.81 44.99
C ARG A 3 -21.76 1.86 43.81
N GLY A 4 -22.62 1.93 42.78
CA GLY A 4 -22.43 1.26 41.50
C GLY A 4 -23.71 1.25 40.64
N GLY A 5 -24.22 2.44 40.30
CA GLY A 5 -25.31 2.59 39.34
C GLY A 5 -24.87 2.10 37.96
N PHE A 6 -25.71 1.28 37.33
CA PHE A 6 -25.53 0.80 35.97
C PHE A 6 -26.02 1.90 35.02
N ASP A 7 -25.15 2.86 34.69
CA ASP A 7 -25.48 3.91 33.73
C ASP A 7 -25.51 3.30 32.32
N PRO A 8 -26.62 3.36 31.59
CA PRO A 8 -26.68 2.91 30.21
C PRO A 8 -25.78 3.79 29.34
N LEU A 9 -24.91 3.15 28.56
CA LEU A 9 -24.02 3.83 27.61
C LEU A 9 -24.85 4.73 26.66
N PRO A 10 -24.41 5.97 26.42
CA PRO A 10 -25.15 6.92 25.58
C PRO A 10 -25.28 6.37 24.16
N GLN A 11 -26.52 6.22 23.67
CA GLN A 11 -26.77 5.97 22.26
C GLN A 11 -26.48 7.24 21.47
N PRO A 12 -25.71 7.17 20.36
CA PRO A 12 -25.40 8.34 19.57
C PRO A 12 -26.67 8.87 18.89
N THR A 13 -27.21 9.96 19.44
CA THR A 13 -28.29 10.75 18.84
C THR A 13 -27.83 11.38 17.52
N ILE A 14 -28.75 11.42 16.56
CA ILE A 14 -28.64 12.00 15.20
C ILE A 14 -28.42 13.53 15.30
N SER A 15 -27.27 13.95 15.79
CA SER A 15 -26.81 15.33 15.88
C SER A 15 -25.31 15.42 15.62
N ASP A 16 -24.78 14.49 14.82
CA ASP A 16 -23.35 14.42 14.48
C ASP A 16 -23.11 14.62 12.97
N ARG A 17 -23.97 15.43 12.32
CA ARG A 17 -23.79 15.90 10.94
C ARG A 17 -22.66 16.93 10.79
N ARG A 18 -21.82 17.10 11.82
CA ARG A 18 -20.54 17.83 11.79
C ARG A 18 -19.33 16.90 11.94
N ALA A 19 -19.50 15.59 11.75
CA ALA A 19 -18.40 14.63 11.62
C ALA A 19 -18.26 14.07 10.19
N LEU A 20 -18.94 14.65 9.20
CA LEU A 20 -18.74 14.32 7.77
C LEU A 20 -17.47 15.00 7.19
N GLY A 21 -16.51 15.36 8.05
CA GLY A 21 -15.20 15.90 7.67
C GLY A 21 -14.02 15.01 8.05
N SER A 22 -14.26 13.84 8.67
CA SER A 22 -13.19 12.94 9.16
C SER A 22 -13.16 11.56 8.48
N MET A 23 -13.91 11.41 7.39
CA MET A 23 -14.03 10.13 6.67
C MET A 23 -13.02 9.98 5.52
N THR A 24 -12.14 10.97 5.32
CA THR A 24 -11.10 10.95 4.28
C THR A 24 -9.69 10.70 4.85
N GLU A 25 -9.54 10.67 6.18
CA GLU A 25 -8.23 10.70 6.84
C GLU A 25 -7.94 9.46 7.70
N ARG A 26 -8.64 8.34 7.44
CA ARG A 26 -8.32 7.06 8.07
C ARG A 26 -7.75 6.10 7.03
N HIS A 27 -6.46 5.80 7.23
CA HIS A 27 -5.63 4.85 6.49
C HIS A 27 -4.99 5.39 5.21
N ALA A 28 -4.20 6.46 5.35
CA ALA A 28 -2.94 6.45 4.61
C ALA A 28 -2.12 5.28 5.17
N ILE A 29 -2.23 4.09 4.56
CA ILE A 29 -1.30 3.00 4.82
C ILE A 29 0.05 3.53 4.36
N GLN A 30 0.83 4.00 5.31
CA GLN A 30 2.16 4.50 5.04
C GLN A 30 2.98 3.30 4.52
N PRO A 31 3.60 3.37 3.33
CA PRO A 31 4.26 2.20 2.72
C PRO A 31 5.28 1.53 3.65
N TRP A 32 5.97 2.31 4.48
CA TRP A 32 6.93 1.82 5.47
C TRP A 32 6.30 0.97 6.58
N LEU A 33 5.01 1.15 6.88
CA LEU A 33 4.28 0.42 7.92
C LEU A 33 4.04 -1.06 7.53
N LEU A 34 4.10 -1.38 6.24
CA LEU A 34 3.99 -2.76 5.74
C LEU A 34 5.34 -3.51 5.76
N GLN A 35 6.44 -2.77 5.80
CA GLN A 35 7.83 -3.22 5.62
C GLN A 35 8.41 -3.92 6.86
N GLY A 36 7.78 -3.77 8.03
CA GLY A 36 8.18 -4.46 9.27
C GLY A 36 7.18 -5.53 9.74
N GLN A 37 5.91 -5.43 9.35
CA GLN A 37 4.82 -6.26 9.90
C GLN A 37 4.40 -7.40 8.98
N TYR A 38 4.50 -7.23 7.65
CA TYR A 38 3.96 -8.20 6.68
C TYR A 38 4.98 -8.71 5.66
N PHE A 39 6.00 -7.92 5.32
CA PHE A 39 7.08 -8.33 4.41
C PHE A 39 8.41 -8.32 5.16
N HIS A 40 8.83 -9.49 5.65
CA HIS A 40 10.11 -9.61 6.34
C HIS A 40 11.28 -9.41 5.35
N PRO A 41 12.38 -8.71 5.72
CA PRO A 41 13.52 -8.48 4.83
C PRO A 41 14.11 -9.75 4.22
N THR A 42 14.10 -10.86 4.97
CA THR A 42 14.54 -12.18 4.47
C THR A 42 13.71 -12.69 3.30
N LEU A 43 12.40 -12.40 3.29
CA LEU A 43 11.53 -12.79 2.18
C LEU A 43 11.84 -11.97 0.92
N LEU A 44 12.06 -10.66 1.08
CA LEU A 44 12.42 -9.77 -0.03
C LEU A 44 13.77 -10.18 -0.64
N ASN A 45 14.76 -10.44 0.20
CA ASN A 45 16.06 -10.99 -0.21
C ASN A 45 15.90 -12.28 -1.02
N HIS A 46 15.11 -13.22 -0.52
CA HIS A 46 14.89 -14.48 -1.23
C HIS A 46 14.24 -14.26 -2.61
N ILE A 47 13.26 -13.37 -2.71
CA ILE A 47 12.62 -13.04 -4.00
C ILE A 47 13.62 -12.42 -4.97
N VAL A 48 14.48 -11.52 -4.49
CA VAL A 48 15.54 -10.89 -5.29
C VAL A 48 16.50 -11.96 -5.84
N GLU A 49 17.01 -12.83 -4.96
CA GLU A 49 17.92 -13.92 -5.34
C GLU A 49 17.29 -14.85 -6.38
N GLN A 50 16.05 -15.30 -6.15
CA GLN A 50 15.35 -16.18 -7.09
C GLN A 50 15.06 -15.47 -8.42
N SER A 51 14.81 -14.16 -8.41
CA SER A 51 14.61 -13.37 -9.63
C SER A 51 15.88 -13.31 -10.47
N HIS A 52 17.05 -13.15 -9.84
CA HIS A 52 18.34 -13.19 -10.56
C HIS A 52 18.64 -14.59 -11.12
N VAL A 53 18.35 -15.65 -10.36
CA VAL A 53 18.50 -17.04 -10.85
C VAL A 53 17.62 -17.27 -12.08
N TYR A 54 16.36 -16.85 -12.03
CA TYR A 54 15.44 -16.97 -13.16
C TYR A 54 15.90 -16.12 -14.37
N ALA A 55 16.38 -14.90 -14.13
CA ALA A 55 16.94 -14.05 -15.17
C ALA A 55 18.12 -14.73 -15.88
N ALA A 56 19.05 -15.32 -15.12
CA ALA A 56 20.18 -16.07 -15.67
C ALA A 56 19.71 -17.28 -16.51
N GLN A 57 18.69 -18.01 -16.07
CA GLN A 57 18.11 -19.12 -16.84
C GLN A 57 17.47 -18.66 -18.16
N CYS A 58 16.86 -17.48 -18.15
CA CYS A 58 16.27 -16.85 -19.33
C CYS A 58 17.29 -16.11 -20.21
N ASN A 59 18.59 -16.17 -19.90
CA ASN A 59 19.65 -15.37 -20.55
C ASN A 59 19.33 -13.86 -20.59
N SER A 60 18.65 -13.38 -19.55
CA SER A 60 18.29 -11.97 -19.38
C SER A 60 19.27 -11.31 -18.40
N ASN A 61 19.67 -10.07 -18.71
CA ASN A 61 20.47 -9.24 -17.80
C ASN A 61 19.61 -8.53 -16.75
N PHE A 62 18.46 -9.10 -16.41
CA PHE A 62 17.56 -8.52 -15.44
C PHE A 62 18.20 -8.50 -14.06
N GLN A 63 18.35 -7.31 -13.50
CA GLN A 63 18.82 -7.08 -12.15
C GLN A 63 17.75 -6.30 -11.40
N ILE A 64 17.54 -6.70 -10.16
CA ILE A 64 16.60 -6.08 -9.23
C ILE A 64 17.24 -6.00 -7.85
N THR A 65 17.10 -4.86 -7.19
CA THR A 65 17.53 -4.64 -5.80
C THR A 65 16.36 -4.79 -4.85
N GLU A 66 16.64 -4.99 -3.55
CA GLU A 66 15.58 -5.02 -2.53
C GLU A 66 14.74 -3.75 -2.53
N THR A 67 15.37 -2.58 -2.67
CA THR A 67 14.68 -1.28 -2.70
C THR A 67 13.78 -1.13 -3.93
N GLU A 68 14.18 -1.66 -5.09
CA GLU A 68 13.35 -1.67 -6.29
C GLU A 68 12.17 -2.64 -6.14
N LEU A 69 12.39 -3.81 -5.53
CA LEU A 69 11.34 -4.76 -5.22
C LEU A 69 10.33 -4.17 -4.22
N GLU A 70 10.80 -3.47 -3.19
CA GLU A 70 9.95 -2.76 -2.23
C GLU A 70 9.12 -1.67 -2.91
N THR A 71 9.75 -0.89 -3.78
CA THR A 71 9.08 0.15 -4.57
C THR A 71 8.02 -0.46 -5.49
N PHE A 72 8.31 -1.61 -6.08
CA PHE A 72 7.36 -2.38 -6.88
C PHE A 72 6.17 -2.87 -6.05
N ILE A 73 6.40 -3.46 -4.88
CA ILE A 73 5.33 -3.91 -3.97
C ILE A 73 4.49 -2.72 -3.49
N GLY A 74 5.12 -1.60 -3.11
CA GLY A 74 4.44 -0.37 -2.72
C GLY A 74 3.56 0.19 -3.85
N THR A 75 4.06 0.10 -5.08
CA THR A 75 3.31 0.47 -6.30
C THR A 75 2.09 -0.44 -6.49
N LEU A 76 2.24 -1.76 -6.37
CA LEU A 76 1.12 -2.71 -6.47
C LEU A 76 0.05 -2.45 -5.42
N LEU A 77 0.44 -2.15 -4.19
CA LEU A 77 -0.49 -1.81 -3.11
C LEU A 77 -1.24 -0.52 -3.41
N LYS A 78 -0.55 0.51 -3.92
CA LYS A 78 -1.18 1.77 -4.34
C LYS A 78 -2.18 1.56 -5.47
N MET A 79 -1.87 0.70 -6.44
CA MET A 79 -2.80 0.31 -7.50
C MET A 79 -4.01 -0.47 -6.96
N GLY A 80 -3.83 -1.31 -5.96
CA GLY A 80 -4.94 -1.99 -5.27
C GLY A 80 -5.89 -1.02 -4.58
N LEU A 81 -5.37 0.09 -4.04
CA LEU A 81 -6.16 1.14 -3.40
C LEU A 81 -6.89 2.04 -4.41
N VAL A 82 -6.29 2.31 -5.57
CA VAL A 82 -6.86 3.19 -6.61
C VAL A 82 -7.02 2.41 -7.91
N PRO A 83 -7.95 1.45 -7.97
CA PRO A 83 -8.08 0.58 -9.13
C PRO A 83 -8.46 1.38 -10.38
N LYS A 84 -7.66 1.21 -11.44
CA LYS A 84 -7.99 1.71 -12.78
C LYS A 84 -8.41 0.56 -13.69
N PRO A 85 -9.29 0.81 -14.67
CA PRO A 85 -9.78 -0.23 -15.59
C PRO A 85 -8.67 -0.90 -16.42
N ARG A 86 -7.55 -0.20 -16.64
CA ARG A 86 -6.41 -0.71 -17.41
C ARG A 86 -5.10 -0.34 -16.73
N TYR A 87 -4.16 -1.29 -16.68
CA TYR A 87 -2.82 -1.09 -16.08
C TYR A 87 -2.07 0.11 -16.69
N SER A 88 -2.15 0.30 -18.01
CA SER A 88 -1.48 1.41 -18.69
C SER A 88 -1.99 2.79 -18.26
N MET A 89 -3.19 2.90 -17.67
CA MET A 89 -3.75 4.17 -17.21
C MET A 89 -3.07 4.73 -15.95
N TYR A 90 -2.27 3.93 -15.22
CA TYR A 90 -1.47 4.47 -14.10
C TYR A 90 -0.34 5.39 -14.57
N TRP A 91 0.14 5.19 -15.80
CA TRP A 91 1.17 6.00 -16.47
C TRP A 91 0.61 6.93 -17.56
N SER A 92 -0.72 7.03 -17.73
CA SER A 92 -1.30 7.96 -18.71
C SER A 92 -1.31 9.39 -18.15
N THR A 93 -1.20 10.38 -19.04
CA THR A 93 -1.20 11.81 -18.66
C THR A 93 -2.50 12.27 -18.01
N GLU A 94 -3.62 11.62 -18.34
CA GLU A 94 -4.97 11.99 -17.87
C GLU A 94 -5.32 11.40 -16.49
N LEU A 95 -4.74 10.25 -16.15
CA LEU A 95 -5.04 9.48 -14.94
C LEU A 95 -3.80 9.24 -14.08
N ARG A 96 -2.76 10.06 -14.30
CA ARG A 96 -1.42 9.91 -13.74
C ARG A 96 -1.46 9.81 -12.22
N CYS A 97 -0.79 8.80 -11.69
CA CYS A 97 -0.49 8.75 -10.26
C CYS A 97 0.99 9.08 -10.10
N ASP A 98 1.31 10.32 -9.73
CA ASP A 98 2.71 10.78 -9.65
C ASP A 98 3.55 9.87 -8.73
N ALA A 99 2.97 9.41 -7.61
CA ALA A 99 3.61 8.45 -6.72
C ALA A 99 3.99 7.09 -7.37
N ILE A 100 3.32 6.68 -8.45
CA ILE A 100 3.64 5.45 -9.19
C ILE A 100 4.61 5.75 -10.33
N VAL A 101 4.39 6.86 -11.04
CA VAL A 101 5.22 7.28 -12.19
C VAL A 101 6.62 7.68 -11.74
N ASP A 102 6.75 8.36 -10.61
CA ASP A 102 8.04 8.79 -10.05
C ASP A 102 8.78 7.61 -9.38
N ALA A 103 8.05 6.55 -9.01
CA ALA A 103 8.59 5.38 -8.33
C ALA A 103 9.14 4.33 -9.31
N MET A 104 8.47 4.07 -10.45
CA MET A 104 9.00 3.15 -11.45
C MET A 104 8.58 3.48 -12.89
N SER A 105 9.44 3.12 -13.83
CA SER A 105 9.11 3.12 -15.26
C SER A 105 8.16 1.97 -15.60
N ARG A 106 7.35 2.16 -16.65
CA ARG A 106 6.38 1.15 -17.11
C ARG A 106 7.03 -0.07 -17.79
N ASN A 107 8.24 0.10 -18.32
CA ASN A 107 8.88 -0.84 -19.26
C ASN A 107 9.82 -1.82 -18.55
#